data_AF-A0A6M1XSK2-F1
#
_entry.id   AF-A0A6M1XSK2-F1
#
_cell.length_a   1.000
_cell.length_b   1.000
_cell.length_c   1.000
_cell.angle_alpha   90.00
_cell.angle_beta   90.00
_cell.angle_gamma   90.00
#
_symmetry.space_group_name_H-M   'P 1'
#
loop_
_entity.id
_entity.type
_entity.pdbx_description
1 polymer ?
#
loop_
_entity_poly.entity_id
_entity_poly.type
_entity_poly.pdbx_seq_one_letter_code
_entity_poly.pdbx_strand_id
1 'polypeptide(L)'
;KEQQPAKVTGKHQWFPESMRQQLSGIFAKLTKKVTLLQFLDASDEKSLELQSFLTEFASLEQKITLETILKDTEPAKELLYGIEKMPSVVLLDAAGNYTGIKF
;
A
#
# COMPACT_ATOMS: atom_id res chain seq x y z
N LYS A 1 5.38 35.83 6.93
CA LYS A 1 4.71 34.55 7.27
C LYS A 1 5.15 33.53 6.23
N GLU A 2 6.26 32.84 6.49
CA GLU A 2 6.81 31.84 5.58
C GLU A 2 6.01 30.55 5.75
N GLN A 3 5.31 30.15 4.70
CA GLN A 3 4.65 28.86 4.63
C GLN A 3 5.72 27.81 4.33
N GLN A 4 6.09 27.02 5.35
CA GLN A 4 6.92 25.85 5.16
C GLN A 4 6.09 24.75 4.50
N PRO A 5 6.59 24.08 3.45
CA PRO A 5 5.92 22.90 2.90
C PRO A 5 5.89 21.82 4.00
N ALA A 6 4.75 21.13 4.10
CA ALA A 6 4.56 20.03 5.05
C ALA A 6 5.73 19.05 4.93
N LYS A 7 6.60 19.07 5.95
CA LYS A 7 7.69 18.11 6.08
C LYS A 7 7.03 16.75 6.30
N VAL A 8 7.18 15.85 5.34
CA VAL A 8 6.93 14.41 5.54
C VAL A 8 7.98 13.93 6.55
N THR A 9 7.69 14.09 7.84
CA THR A 9 8.50 13.58 8.93
C THR A 9 8.12 12.13 9.15
N GLY A 10 8.91 11.22 8.58
CA GLY A 10 8.78 9.79 8.81
C GLY A 10 10.11 9.08 8.70
N LYS A 11 11.05 9.34 9.61
CA LYS A 11 12.13 8.39 9.94
C LYS A 11 11.57 7.20 10.76
N HIS A 12 10.40 6.69 10.42
CA HIS A 12 9.93 5.40 10.94
C HIS A 12 10.34 4.36 9.91
N GLN A 13 11.39 3.61 10.23
CA GLN A 13 11.72 2.41 9.47
C GLN A 13 10.69 1.37 9.88
N TRP A 14 9.65 1.19 9.05
CA TRP A 14 8.60 0.22 9.30
C TRP A 14 9.16 -1.20 9.35
N PHE A 15 10.20 -1.45 8.56
CA PHE A 15 10.83 -2.76 8.45
C PHE A 15 12.30 -2.68 8.90
N PRO A 16 12.61 -3.02 10.16
CA PRO A 16 13.99 -3.16 10.61
C PRO A 16 14.73 -4.24 9.82
N GLU A 17 16.06 -4.17 9.74
CA GLU A 17 16.88 -5.05 8.89
C GLU A 17 16.66 -6.55 9.18
N SER A 18 16.53 -6.93 10.46
CA SER A 18 16.22 -8.29 10.87
C SER A 18 14.88 -8.79 10.29
N MET A 19 13.86 -7.93 10.27
CA MET A 19 12.56 -8.25 9.68
C MET A 19 12.65 -8.35 8.16
N ARG A 20 13.42 -7.48 7.51
CA ARG A 20 13.67 -7.54 6.05
C ARG A 20 14.33 -8.85 5.66
N GLN A 21 15.30 -9.34 6.44
CA GLN A 21 15.94 -10.64 6.20
C GLN A 21 14.94 -11.80 6.30
N GLN A 22 14.06 -11.78 7.30
CA GLN A 22 13.01 -12.81 7.44
C GLN A 22 12.00 -12.75 6.29
N LEU A 23 11.54 -11.55 5.93
CA LEU A 23 10.60 -11.32 4.84
C LEU A 23 11.20 -11.69 3.48
N SER A 24 12.49 -11.44 3.25
CA SER A 24 13.19 -11.84 2.03
C SER A 24 13.08 -13.35 1.76
N GLY A 25 13.16 -14.19 2.79
CA GLY A 25 12.95 -15.63 2.66
C GLY A 25 11.51 -16.02 2.26
N ILE A 26 10.51 -15.21 2.66
CA ILE A 26 9.11 -15.38 2.26
C ILE A 26 8.92 -14.87 0.82
N PHE A 27 9.47 -13.70 0.50
CA PHE A 27 9.41 -13.09 -0.83
C PHE A 27 10.13 -13.92 -1.91
N ALA A 28 11.18 -14.65 -1.55
CA ALA A 28 11.84 -15.60 -2.44
C ALA A 28 10.89 -16.71 -2.93
N LYS A 29 9.85 -17.05 -2.14
CA LYS A 29 8.82 -18.03 -2.53
C LYS A 29 7.71 -17.41 -3.38
N LEU A 30 7.64 -16.09 -3.51
CA LEU A 30 6.71 -15.44 -4.42
C LEU A 30 7.14 -15.75 -5.86
N THR A 31 6.37 -16.62 -6.50
CA THR A 31 6.56 -16.99 -7.92
C THR A 31 5.81 -16.07 -8.87
N LYS A 32 4.83 -15.30 -8.36
CA LYS A 32 3.97 -14.40 -9.12
C LYS A 32 4.10 -12.98 -8.60
N LYS A 33 3.87 -12.02 -9.49
CA LYS A 33 3.73 -10.61 -9.11
C LYS A 33 2.41 -10.41 -8.35
N VAL A 34 2.44 -9.45 -7.44
CA VAL A 34 1.29 -9.04 -6.63
C VAL A 34 1.23 -7.53 -6.64
N THR A 35 0.03 -6.98 -6.81
CA THR A 35 -0.19 -5.54 -6.70
C THR A 35 -1.01 -5.26 -5.46
N LEU A 36 -0.50 -4.37 -4.62
CA LEU A 36 -1.20 -3.77 -3.50
C LEU A 36 -1.86 -2.52 -4.01
N LEU A 37 -3.19 -2.51 -4.11
CA LEU A 37 -3.95 -1.35 -4.56
C LEU A 37 -4.57 -0.66 -3.35
N GLN A 38 -4.02 0.48 -2.96
CA GLN A 38 -4.49 1.27 -1.83
C GLN A 38 -5.51 2.32 -2.28
N PHE A 39 -6.59 2.45 -1.51
CA PHE A 39 -7.50 3.59 -1.59
C PHE A 39 -7.06 4.64 -0.56
N LEU A 40 -6.53 5.75 -1.06
CA LEU A 40 -5.94 6.82 -0.26
C LEU A 40 -6.95 7.94 -0.03
N ASP A 41 -7.32 8.15 1.22
CA ASP A 41 -7.95 9.38 1.66
C ASP A 41 -6.89 10.36 2.17
N ALA A 42 -6.64 11.44 1.42
CA ALA A 42 -5.63 12.43 1.77
C ALA A 42 -6.01 13.28 3.00
N SER A 43 -7.27 13.23 3.44
CA SER A 43 -7.75 13.91 4.64
C SER A 43 -7.63 13.05 5.91
N ASP A 44 -7.35 11.75 5.76
CA ASP A 44 -7.24 10.79 6.85
C ASP A 44 -5.77 10.44 7.16
N GLU A 45 -5.32 10.72 8.38
CA GLU A 45 -3.94 10.47 8.79
C GLU A 45 -3.59 8.98 8.75
N LYS A 46 -4.55 8.08 9.00
CA LYS A 46 -4.33 6.63 8.95
C LYS A 46 -4.12 6.12 7.52
N SER A 47 -4.78 6.72 6.55
CA SER A 47 -4.57 6.45 5.12
C SER A 47 -3.17 6.88 4.67
N LEU A 48 -2.69 8.03 5.14
CA LEU A 48 -1.32 8.50 4.87
C LEU A 48 -0.26 7.61 5.57
N GLU A 49 -0.54 7.16 6.79
CA GLU A 49 0.31 6.22 7.53
C GLU A 49 0.41 4.87 6.79
N LEU A 50 -0.73 4.32 6.35
CA LEU A 50 -0.78 3.09 5.57
C LEU A 50 -0.02 3.23 4.25
N GLN A 51 -0.12 4.39 3.57
CA GLN A 51 0.63 4.63 2.34
C GLN A 51 2.14 4.58 2.58
N SER A 52 2.60 5.22 3.65
CA SER A 52 4.01 5.22 4.02
C SER A 52 4.52 3.81 4.32
N PHE A 53 3.72 3.03 5.05
CA PHE A 53 4.00 1.62 5.34
C PHE A 53 4.06 0.76 4.06
N LEU A 54 3.05 0.85 3.20
CA LEU A 54 2.96 0.07 1.97
C LEU A 54 4.07 0.44 0.98
N THR A 55 4.46 1.71 0.95
CA THR A 55 5.56 2.20 0.11
C THR A 55 6.88 1.55 0.53
N GLU A 56 7.17 1.52 1.84
CA GLU A 56 8.34 0.82 2.34
C GLU A 56 8.24 -0.70 2.09
N PHE A 57 7.06 -1.30 2.28
CA PHE A 57 6.84 -2.73 2.06
C PHE A 57 7.06 -3.15 0.60
N ALA A 58 6.51 -2.41 -0.36
CA ALA A 58 6.70 -2.68 -1.79
C ALA A 58 8.16 -2.50 -2.22
N SER A 59 8.92 -1.64 -1.54
CA SER A 59 10.36 -1.49 -1.82
C SER A 59 11.20 -2.72 -1.41
N LEU A 60 10.66 -3.62 -0.59
CA LEU A 60 11.38 -4.80 -0.11
C LEU A 60 11.51 -5.91 -1.17
N GLU A 61 10.59 -5.97 -2.15
CA GLU A 61 10.57 -7.02 -3.17
C GLU A 61 10.02 -6.50 -4.50
N GLN A 62 10.76 -6.72 -5.58
CA GLN A 62 10.42 -6.22 -6.92
C GLN A 62 9.14 -6.82 -7.51
N LYS A 63 8.69 -7.98 -7.00
CA LYS A 63 7.43 -8.61 -7.41
C LYS A 63 6.20 -7.99 -6.76
N ILE A 64 6.37 -7.16 -5.74
CA ILE A 64 5.28 -6.44 -5.07
C ILE A 64 5.25 -5.03 -5.64
N THR A 65 4.12 -4.65 -6.22
CA THR A 65 3.88 -3.29 -6.72
C THR A 65 2.85 -2.60 -5.84
N LEU A 66 3.06 -1.33 -5.50
CA LEU A 66 2.06 -0.50 -4.86
C LEU A 66 1.42 0.41 -5.90
N GLU A 67 0.10 0.35 -5.99
CA GLU A 67 -0.72 1.31 -6.72
C GLU A 67 -1.58 2.07 -5.72
N THR A 68 -1.84 3.34 -6.01
CA THR A 68 -2.63 4.21 -5.14
C THR A 68 -3.71 4.90 -5.95
N ILE A 69 -4.94 4.80 -5.48
CA ILE A 69 -6.11 5.50 -6.03
C ILE A 69 -6.59 6.46 -4.95
N LEU A 70 -6.85 7.71 -5.34
CA LEU A 70 -7.46 8.68 -4.43
C LEU A 70 -8.93 8.30 -4.20
N LYS A 71 -9.36 8.38 -2.94
CA LYS A 71 -10.77 8.20 -2.57
C LYS A 71 -11.68 9.08 -3.43
N ASP A 72 -12.84 8.55 -3.81
CA ASP A 72 -13.88 9.21 -4.59
C ASP A 72 -13.47 9.55 -6.05
N THR A 73 -12.29 9.12 -6.52
CA THR A 73 -11.85 9.35 -7.91
C THR A 73 -12.25 8.21 -8.85
N GLU A 74 -12.34 6.98 -8.34
CA GLU A 74 -12.65 5.78 -9.13
C GLU A 74 -13.78 4.96 -8.46
N PRO A 75 -15.02 5.50 -8.38
CA PRO A 75 -16.13 4.85 -7.68
C PRO A 75 -16.47 3.47 -8.24
N ALA A 76 -16.22 3.23 -9.54
CA ALA A 76 -16.40 1.93 -10.15
C ALA A 76 -15.47 0.85 -9.55
N LYS A 77 -14.22 1.20 -9.23
CA LYS A 77 -13.27 0.29 -8.58
C LYS A 77 -13.60 0.11 -7.10
N GLU A 78 -13.99 1.18 -6.43
CA GLU A 78 -14.45 1.10 -5.03
C GLU A 78 -15.64 0.15 -4.88
N LEU A 79 -16.62 0.23 -5.79
CA LEU A 79 -17.75 -0.69 -5.82
C LEU A 79 -17.33 -2.11 -6.21
N LEU A 80 -16.47 -2.27 -7.22
CA LEU A 80 -15.98 -3.58 -7.67
C LEU A 80 -15.27 -4.35 -6.55
N TYR A 81 -14.51 -3.65 -5.70
CA TYR A 81 -13.77 -4.26 -4.60
C TYR A 81 -14.49 -4.16 -3.24
N GLY A 82 -15.67 -3.53 -3.19
CA GLY A 82 -16.45 -3.35 -1.97
C GLY A 82 -15.68 -2.59 -0.88
N ILE A 83 -15.13 -1.43 -1.25
CA ILE A 83 -14.42 -0.54 -0.32
C ILE A 83 -15.45 0.23 0.49
N GLU A 84 -15.69 -0.21 1.72
CA GLU A 84 -16.64 0.42 2.64
C GLU A 84 -15.96 1.12 3.81
N LYS A 85 -14.73 0.72 4.13
CA LYS A 85 -13.97 1.20 5.30
C LYS A 85 -12.63 1.74 4.83
N MET A 86 -12.12 2.71 5.58
CA MET A 86 -10.81 3.32 5.37
C MET A 86 -9.98 3.25 6.67
N PRO A 87 -8.64 3.22 6.56
CA PRO A 87 -7.87 3.06 5.32
C PRO A 87 -8.04 1.65 4.74
N SER A 88 -7.96 1.48 3.42
CA SER A 88 -8.08 0.14 2.82
C SER A 88 -7.10 -0.13 1.69
N VAL A 89 -6.67 -1.39 1.61
CA VAL A 89 -5.82 -1.92 0.55
C VAL A 89 -6.35 -3.26 0.08
N VAL A 90 -6.37 -3.44 -1.24
CA VAL A 90 -6.78 -4.70 -1.88
C VAL A 90 -5.59 -5.34 -2.56
N LEU A 91 -5.59 -6.67 -2.60
CA LEU A 91 -4.51 -7.44 -3.19
C LEU A 91 -4.95 -7.98 -4.55
N LEU A 92 -4.21 -7.61 -5.59
CA LEU A 92 -4.42 -8.06 -6.95
C LEU A 92 -3.35 -9.08 -7.35
N ASP A 93 -3.74 -10.04 -8.16
CA ASP A 93 -2.79 -11.00 -8.73
C ASP A 93 -1.97 -10.38 -9.88
N ALA A 94 -1.06 -11.17 -10.46
CA ALA A 94 -0.21 -10.74 -11.56
C ALA A 94 -0.97 -10.32 -12.84
N ALA A 95 -2.24 -10.69 -12.97
CA ALA A 95 -3.12 -10.30 -14.07
C ALA A 95 -4.02 -9.10 -13.72
N GLY A 96 -3.88 -8.54 -12.51
CA GLY A 96 -4.70 -7.43 -12.03
C GLY A 96 -6.07 -7.85 -11.51
N ASN A 97 -6.33 -9.15 -11.34
CA ASN A 97 -7.59 -9.63 -10.79
C ASN A 97 -7.59 -9.52 -9.27
N TYR A 98 -8.73 -9.14 -8.71
CA TYR A 98 -8.90 -9.13 -7.26
C TYR A 98 -8.82 -10.53 -6.68
N THR A 99 -7.92 -10.73 -5.72
CA THR A 99 -7.69 -12.03 -5.07
C THR A 99 -8.74 -12.37 -4.01
N GLY A 100 -9.66 -11.45 -3.69
CA GLY A 100 -10.58 -11.58 -2.55
C GLY A 100 -9.97 -11.17 -1.22
N ILE A 101 -8.69 -10.79 -1.18
CA ILE A 101 -7.99 -10.35 0.03
C ILE A 101 -8.02 -8.82 0.09
N LYS A 102 -8.60 -8.28 1.17
CA LYS A 102 -8.58 -6.85 1.52
C LYS A 102 -8.25 -6.66 2.99
N PHE A 103 -7.60 -5.55 3.31
CA PHE A 103 -7.30 -5.10 4.66
C PHE A 103 -7.87 -3.71 4.89
#